data_AF-A0A9E3JW63-F1
#
_entry.id   AF-A0A9E3JW63-F1
#
_cell.length_a   1.000
_cell.length_b   1.000
_cell.length_c   1.000
_cell.angle_alpha   90.00
_cell.angle_beta   90.00
_cell.angle_gamma   90.00
#
_symmetry.space_group_name_H-M   'P 1'
#
loop_
_entity.id
_entity.type
_entity.pdbx_description
1 polymer ?
#
loop_
_entity_poly.entity_id
_entity_poly.type
_entity_poly.pdbx_seq_one_letter_code
_entity_poly.pdbx_strand_id
1 'polypeptide(L)'
;MRIRSPRPWRERGVAVITALLLTTLAISIVASLFWQQQVQVRSMENQRLHLQTKWILRGALDWATLVLFQDGIDHSTYTSLDQVWATPLAETRLDQYV
;
A
#
# COMPACT_ATOMS: atom_id res chain seq x y z
N MET A 1 -68.88 26.84 26.68
CA MET A 1 -67.41 26.72 26.67
C MET A 1 -67.02 25.60 25.69
N ARG A 2 -66.49 25.90 24.49
CA ARG A 2 -66.14 24.86 23.49
C ARG A 2 -64.66 25.00 23.14
N ILE A 3 -63.83 24.12 23.70
CA ILE A 3 -62.37 24.12 23.54
C ILE A 3 -62.06 23.58 22.15
N ARG A 4 -61.47 24.42 21.28
CA ARG A 4 -60.98 23.99 19.97
C ARG A 4 -59.57 23.40 20.14
N SER A 5 -59.42 22.10 19.89
CA SER A 5 -58.12 21.43 19.84
C SER A 5 -57.35 21.89 18.60
N PRO A 6 -56.08 22.35 18.73
CA PRO A 6 -55.26 22.69 17.57
C PRO A 6 -54.93 21.42 16.79
N ARG A 7 -55.20 21.42 15.48
CA ARG A 7 -54.80 20.32 14.59
C ARG A 7 -53.27 20.34 14.48
N PRO A 8 -52.57 19.21 14.71
CA PRO A 8 -51.12 19.17 14.50
C PRO A 8 -50.85 19.50 13.05
N TRP A 9 -50.11 20.58 12.82
CA TRP A 9 -49.61 20.92 11.51
C TRP A 9 -48.79 19.74 11.01
N ARG A 10 -49.13 19.25 9.82
CA ARG A 10 -48.43 18.12 9.21
C ARG A 10 -47.12 18.68 8.68
N GLU A 11 -46.06 18.56 9.47
CA GLU A 11 -44.67 18.94 9.17
C GLU A 11 -44.04 18.06 8.08
N ARG A 12 -44.78 17.80 7.00
CA ARG A 12 -44.33 16.98 5.87
C ARG A 12 -43.17 17.61 5.13
N GLY A 13 -43.13 18.94 5.04
CA GLY A 13 -42.03 19.67 4.40
C GLY A 13 -40.71 19.54 5.17
N VAL A 14 -40.75 19.77 6.49
CA VAL A 14 -39.57 19.68 7.36
C VAL A 14 -39.02 18.26 7.37
N ALA A 15 -39.89 17.25 7.48
CA ALA A 15 -39.48 15.85 7.43
C ALA A 15 -38.82 15.45 6.10
N VAL A 16 -39.31 15.97 4.97
CA VAL A 16 -38.70 15.70 3.66
C VAL A 16 -37.35 16.39 3.53
N ILE A 17 -37.22 17.63 4.02
CA ILE A 17 -35.94 18.36 3.98
C ILE A 17 -34.90 17.66 4.86
N THR A 18 -35.26 17.26 6.08
CA THR A 18 -34.33 16.54 6.97
C THR A 18 -33.97 15.17 6.39
N ALA A 19 -34.91 14.46 5.78
CA ALA A 19 -34.63 13.20 5.09
C ALA A 19 -33.66 13.39 3.92
N LEU A 20 -33.85 14.44 3.10
CA LEU A 20 -32.94 14.75 1.99
C LEU A 20 -31.55 15.14 2.48
N LEU A 21 -31.45 15.95 3.54
CA LEU A 21 -30.17 16.32 4.14
C LEU A 21 -29.42 15.11 4.68
N LEU A 22 -30.09 14.26 5.46
CA LEU A 22 -29.49 13.03 5.99
C LEU A 22 -29.07 12.07 4.87
N THR A 23 -29.89 11.94 3.83
CA THR A 23 -29.57 11.10 2.67
C THR A 23 -28.34 11.64 1.94
N THR A 24 -28.26 12.95 1.71
CA THR A 24 -27.12 13.56 1.02
C THR A 24 -25.83 13.43 1.85
N LEU A 25 -25.93 13.56 3.17
CA LEU A 25 -24.80 13.36 4.08
C LEU A 25 -24.34 11.90 4.07
N ALA A 26 -25.27 10.95 4.14
CA ALA A 26 -24.98 9.53 4.09
C ALA A 26 -24.30 9.15 2.76
N ILE A 27 -24.82 9.65 1.63
CA ILE A 27 -24.22 9.44 0.31
C ILE A 27 -22.81 10.02 0.24
N SER A 28 -22.58 11.24 0.75
CA SER A 28 -21.26 11.87 0.78
C SER A 28 -20.24 11.06 1.58
N ILE A 29 -20.65 10.52 2.74
CA ILE A 29 -19.81 9.67 3.58
C ILE A 29 -19.48 8.37 2.84
N VAL A 30 -20.48 7.70 2.27
CA VAL A 30 -20.28 6.45 1.53
C VAL A 30 -19.35 6.65 0.33
N ALA A 31 -19.55 7.70 -0.47
CA ALA A 31 -18.69 8.02 -1.59
C ALA A 31 -17.23 8.26 -1.16
N SER A 32 -17.03 8.96 -0.03
CA SER A 32 -15.70 9.18 0.56
C SER A 32 -15.04 7.87 1.01
N LEU A 33 -15.81 6.96 1.62
CA LEU A 33 -15.33 5.64 2.02
C LEU A 33 -14.93 4.78 0.81
N PHE A 34 -15.72 4.79 -0.27
CA PHE A 34 -15.37 4.07 -1.50
C PHE A 34 -14.07 4.59 -2.13
N TRP A 35 -13.86 5.92 -2.13
CA TRP A 35 -12.59 6.49 -2.57
C TRP A 35 -11.42 6.02 -1.71
N GLN A 36 -11.58 6.06 -0.37
CA GLN A 36 -10.56 5.58 0.55
C GLN A 36 -10.26 4.09 0.37
N GLN A 37 -11.28 3.25 0.15
CA GLN A 37 -11.10 1.83 -0.13
C GLN A 37 -10.29 1.62 -1.41
N GLN A 38 -10.61 2.35 -2.49
CA GLN A 38 -9.87 2.23 -3.75
C GLN A 38 -8.41 2.67 -3.62
N VAL A 39 -8.14 3.73 -2.85
CA VAL A 39 -6.77 4.19 -2.55
C VAL A 39 -6.02 3.16 -1.69
N GLN A 40 -6.67 2.57 -0.69
CA GLN A 40 -6.06 1.53 0.16
C GLN A 40 -5.67 0.29 -0.65
N VAL A 41 -6.55 -0.21 -1.53
CA VAL A 41 -6.25 -1.36 -2.39
C VAL A 41 -5.04 -1.09 -3.30
N ARG A 42 -5.01 0.06 -3.96
CA ARG A 42 -3.86 0.47 -4.79
C ARG A 42 -2.57 0.63 -3.98
N SER A 43 -2.68 1.06 -2.71
CA SER A 43 -1.53 1.18 -1.81
C SER A 43 -0.96 -0.18 -1.40
N MET A 44 -1.82 -1.20 -1.22
CA MET A 44 -1.39 -2.57 -0.91
C MET A 44 -0.62 -3.20 -2.07
N GLU A 45 -1.02 -2.92 -3.31
CA GLU A 45 -0.29 -3.36 -4.51
C GLU A 45 1.11 -2.73 -4.56
N ASN A 46 1.22 -1.42 -4.34
CA ASN A 46 2.52 -0.73 -4.27
C ASN A 46 3.41 -1.24 -3.12
N GLN A 47 2.81 -1.50 -1.95
CA GLN A 47 3.54 -2.09 -0.81
C GLN A 47 4.07 -3.48 -1.14
N ARG A 48 3.28 -4.29 -1.84
CA ARG A 48 3.68 -5.63 -2.27
C ARG A 48 4.86 -5.59 -3.26
N LEU A 49 4.86 -4.65 -4.21
CA LEU A 49 5.98 -4.46 -5.14
C LEU A 49 7.25 -4.05 -4.41
N HIS A 50 7.14 -3.09 -3.48
CA HIS A 50 8.28 -2.60 -2.72
C HIS A 50 8.91 -3.66 -1.79
N LEU A 51 8.10 -4.56 -1.22
CA LEU A 51 8.60 -5.67 -0.40
C LEU A 51 9.38 -6.70 -1.24
N GLN A 52 8.95 -6.98 -2.48
CA GLN A 52 9.65 -7.94 -3.35
C GLN A 52 11.06 -7.47 -3.70
N THR A 53 11.23 -6.19 -4.07
CA THR A 53 12.55 -5.62 -4.37
C THR A 53 13.49 -5.70 -3.16
N LYS A 54 12.99 -5.43 -1.95
CA LYS A 54 13.79 -5.52 -0.72
C LYS A 54 14.26 -6.94 -0.42
N TRP A 55 13.42 -7.95 -0.63
CA TRP A 55 13.80 -9.35 -0.47
C TRP A 55 14.88 -9.78 -1.46
N ILE A 56 14.77 -9.36 -2.73
CA ILE A 56 15.76 -9.68 -3.77
C ILE A 56 17.11 -9.01 -3.44
N LEU A 57 17.10 -7.73 -3.07
CA LEU A 57 18.32 -7.02 -2.70
C LEU A 57 19.00 -7.64 -1.47
N ARG A 58 18.21 -8.04 -0.47
CA ARG A 58 18.73 -8.72 0.71
C ARG A 58 19.40 -10.05 0.34
N GLY A 59 18.74 -10.85 -0.49
CA GLY A 59 19.31 -12.11 -0.97
C GLY A 59 20.62 -11.92 -1.75
N ALA A 60 20.71 -10.88 -2.59
CA ALA A 60 21.92 -10.56 -3.32
C ALA A 60 23.08 -10.15 -2.38
N LEU A 61 22.80 -9.35 -1.35
CA LEU A 61 23.79 -8.95 -0.35
C LEU A 61 24.26 -10.13 0.52
N ASP A 62 23.33 -10.99 0.92
CA ASP A 62 23.66 -12.18 1.70
C ASP A 62 24.52 -13.15 0.87
N TRP A 63 24.23 -13.30 -0.44
CA TRP A 63 25.07 -14.09 -1.35
C TRP A 63 26.46 -13.48 -1.55
N ALA A 64 26.57 -12.16 -1.77
CA ALA A 64 27.86 -11.48 -1.89
C ALA A 64 28.71 -11.64 -0.62
N THR A 65 28.09 -11.55 0.54
CA THR A 65 28.76 -11.77 1.83
C THR A 65 29.29 -13.19 1.94
N LEU A 66 28.51 -14.19 1.53
CA LEU A 66 28.94 -15.59 1.52
C LEU A 66 30.13 -15.82 0.59
N VAL A 67 30.08 -15.26 -0.63
CA VAL A 67 31.17 -15.38 -1.61
C VAL A 67 32.47 -14.79 -1.06
N LEU A 68 32.42 -13.60 -0.46
CA LEU A 68 33.59 -12.96 0.15
C LEU A 68 34.09 -13.71 1.39
N PHE A 69 33.17 -14.25 2.20
CA PHE A 69 33.54 -15.05 3.36
C PHE A 69 34.26 -16.35 2.95
N GLN A 70 33.75 -17.03 1.92
CA GLN A 70 34.36 -18.23 1.37
C GLN A 70 35.75 -17.92 0.78
N ASP A 71 35.89 -16.83 0.03
CA ASP A 71 37.18 -16.39 -0.50
C ASP A 71 38.19 -16.09 0.61
N GLY A 72 37.76 -15.46 1.71
CA GLY A 72 38.63 -15.23 2.87
C GLY A 72 39.10 -16.50 3.57
N ILE A 73 38.34 -17.61 3.47
CA ILE A 73 38.75 -18.93 3.96
C ILE A 73 39.73 -19.58 2.98
N ASP A 74 39.38 -19.62 1.69
CA ASP A 74 40.13 -20.35 0.67
C ASP A 74 41.45 -19.63 0.30
N HIS A 75 41.47 -18.30 0.36
CA HIS A 75 42.57 -17.42 -0.05
C HIS A 75 42.94 -16.43 1.06
N SER A 76 43.30 -16.95 2.25
CA SER A 76 43.61 -16.12 3.43
C SER A 76 44.86 -15.23 3.31
N THR A 77 45.74 -15.48 2.34
CA THR A 77 47.09 -14.89 2.31
C THR A 77 47.28 -13.83 1.22
N TYR A 78 46.42 -13.82 0.20
CA TYR A 78 46.51 -12.87 -0.91
C TYR A 78 45.13 -12.60 -1.51
N THR A 79 44.94 -11.37 -1.99
CA THR A 79 43.74 -10.95 -2.73
C THR A 79 44.16 -10.62 -4.14
N SER A 80 43.44 -11.14 -5.13
CA SER A 80 43.79 -10.96 -6.55
C SER A 80 42.54 -10.79 -7.42
N LEU A 81 42.70 -10.10 -8.55
CA LEU A 81 41.59 -9.72 -9.46
C LEU A 81 41.04 -10.88 -10.30
N ASP A 82 41.67 -12.05 -10.24
CA ASP A 82 41.22 -13.29 -10.88
C ASP A 82 40.18 -14.05 -10.04
N GLN A 83 39.92 -13.60 -8.80
CA GLN A 83 38.95 -14.22 -7.91
C GLN A 83 37.50 -13.95 -8.33
N VAL A 84 36.60 -14.89 -8.00
CA VAL A 84 35.20 -14.90 -8.47
C VAL A 84 34.44 -13.61 -8.13
N TRP A 85 34.71 -13.02 -6.96
CA TRP A 85 34.07 -11.77 -6.52
C TRP A 85 34.41 -10.56 -7.40
N ALA A 86 35.52 -10.60 -8.16
CA ALA A 86 35.94 -9.52 -9.05
C ALA A 86 35.24 -9.57 -10.43
N THR A 87 34.42 -10.58 -10.68
CA THR A 87 33.66 -10.70 -11.93
C THR A 87 32.45 -9.75 -11.91
N PRO A 88 32.27 -8.88 -12.92
CA PRO A 88 31.12 -7.99 -12.97
C PRO A 88 29.82 -8.79 -13.03
N LEU A 89 28.87 -8.42 -12.17
CA LEU A 89 27.53 -9.02 -12.17
C LEU A 89 26.81 -8.63 -13.47
N ALA A 90 26.11 -9.59 -14.07
CA ALA A 90 25.27 -9.32 -15.22
C ALA A 90 24.17 -8.31 -14.85
N GLU A 91 23.92 -7.33 -15.74
CA GLU A 91 22.88 -6.32 -15.57
C GLU A 91 21.51 -6.98 -15.33
N THR A 92 21.10 -7.05 -14.07
CA THR A 92 19.84 -7.70 -13.71
C THR A 92 18.77 -6.61 -13.71
N ARG A 93 18.02 -6.49 -14.81
CA ARG A 93 16.86 -5.58 -14.88
C ARG A 93 15.79 -6.09 -13.92
N LEU A 94 15.58 -5.38 -12.82
CA LEU A 94 14.56 -5.71 -11.82
C LEU A 94 13.14 -5.28 -12.27
N ASP A 95 13.08 -4.35 -13.22
CA ASP A 95 11.82 -3.76 -13.74
C ASP A 95 10.97 -4.74 -14.56
N GLN A 96 11.57 -5.85 -15.04
CA GLN A 96 10.88 -6.82 -15.91
C GLN A 96 10.19 -7.96 -15.14
N TYR A 97 10.42 -8.05 -13.83
CA TYR A 97 9.87 -9.10 -12.95
C TYR A 97 8.82 -8.57 -11.96
N VAL A 98 8.44 -7.29 -12.10
CA VAL A 98 7.45 -6.54 -11.31
C VAL A 98 6.25 -6.24 -12.20
#